data_AF-A0A950UII2-F1
#
_entry.id   AF-A0A950UII2-F1
#
_cell.length_a   1.000
_cell.length_b   1.000
_cell.length_c   1.000
_cell.angle_alpha   90.00
_cell.angle_beta   90.00
_cell.angle_gamma   90.00
#
_symmetry.space_group_name_H-M   'P 1'
#
loop_
_entity.id
_entity.type
_entity.pdbx_description
1 polymer ?
#
loop_
_entity_poly.entity_id
_entity_poly.type
_entity_poly.pdbx_seq_one_letter_code
_entity_poly.pdbx_strand_id
1 'polypeptide(L)'
;MTKDEKDGDINALIIAVSQWIDNAPGNRGRDPEALLWGRTAKVSEEAGEVIAALVGALGHNPRKGVHDTLEHVEYELLDVSMTALCAVAHLYTRKGETPDLLALLSRHVRTVAERAGVTGPPDEAAVNGSAHPPRTHGGKLPSDLRSDNDQMPAR
;
A
#
# COMPACT_ATOMS: atom_id res chain seq x y z
N MET A 1 -12.65 -24.41 -11.36
CA MET A 1 -13.04 -22.99 -11.28
C MET A 1 -12.22 -22.20 -12.27
N THR A 2 -12.87 -21.47 -13.19
CA THR A 2 -12.25 -20.59 -14.17
C THR A 2 -11.71 -19.33 -13.49
N LYS A 3 -10.86 -18.56 -14.19
CA LYS A 3 -10.38 -17.26 -13.68
C LYS A 3 -11.55 -16.31 -13.45
N ASP A 4 -12.49 -16.25 -14.38
CA ASP A 4 -13.68 -15.40 -14.29
C ASP A 4 -14.57 -15.76 -13.08
N GLU A 5 -14.69 -17.06 -12.76
CA GLU A 5 -15.40 -17.50 -11.55
C GLU A 5 -14.67 -17.06 -10.26
N LYS A 6 -13.34 -17.16 -10.21
CA LYS A 6 -12.55 -16.71 -9.05
C LYS A 6 -12.59 -15.19 -8.88
N ASP A 7 -12.47 -14.44 -9.97
CA ASP A 7 -12.54 -12.98 -9.96
C ASP A 7 -13.95 -12.52 -9.52
N GLY A 8 -15.00 -13.25 -9.92
CA GLY A 8 -16.36 -13.08 -9.42
C GLY A 8 -16.49 -13.26 -7.91
N ASP A 9 -15.86 -14.30 -7.35
CA ASP A 9 -15.83 -14.56 -5.90
C ASP A 9 -15.09 -13.45 -5.15
N ILE A 10 -13.94 -12.97 -5.66
CA ILE A 10 -13.18 -11.88 -5.04
C ILE A 10 -13.96 -10.57 -5.09
N ASN A 11 -14.57 -10.23 -6.23
CA ASN A 11 -15.40 -9.04 -6.34
C ASN A 11 -16.55 -9.07 -5.32
N ALA A 12 -17.23 -10.21 -5.20
CA ALA A 12 -18.30 -10.41 -4.24
C ALA A 12 -17.81 -10.27 -2.78
N LEU A 13 -16.63 -10.79 -2.45
CA LEU A 13 -16.03 -10.66 -1.12
C LEU A 13 -15.74 -9.20 -0.76
N ILE A 14 -15.18 -8.40 -1.69
CA ILE A 14 -14.90 -6.98 -1.43
C ILE A 14 -16.21 -6.22 -1.17
N ILE A 15 -17.25 -6.50 -1.98
CA ILE A 15 -18.57 -5.90 -1.79
C ILE A 15 -19.15 -6.31 -0.43
N ALA A 16 -19.05 -7.59 -0.07
CA ALA A 16 -19.54 -8.09 1.21
C ALA A 16 -18.82 -7.43 2.41
N VAL A 17 -17.50 -7.27 2.35
CA VAL A 17 -16.73 -6.53 3.37
C VAL A 17 -17.17 -5.08 3.45
N SER A 18 -17.33 -4.40 2.30
CA SER A 18 -17.84 -3.03 2.26
C SER A 18 -19.22 -2.94 2.93
N GLN A 19 -20.15 -3.82 2.59
CA GLN A 19 -21.48 -3.86 3.19
C GLN A 19 -21.44 -4.17 4.69
N TRP A 20 -20.57 -5.08 5.12
CA TRP A 20 -20.39 -5.39 6.54
C TRP A 20 -19.94 -4.15 7.32
N ILE A 21 -19.00 -3.36 6.78
CA ILE A 21 -18.55 -2.12 7.43
C ILE A 21 -19.69 -1.09 7.51
N ASP A 22 -20.53 -0.94 6.47
CA ASP A 22 -21.68 -0.02 6.51
C ASP A 22 -22.72 -0.43 7.56
N ASN A 23 -22.87 -1.73 7.78
CA ASN A 23 -23.83 -2.32 8.71
C ASN A 23 -23.27 -2.57 10.12
N ALA A 24 -21.98 -2.31 10.35
CA ALA A 24 -21.36 -2.47 11.66
C ALA A 24 -22.08 -1.59 12.70
N PRO A 25 -22.20 -2.01 13.98
CA PRO A 25 -23.00 -1.30 14.98
C PRO A 25 -22.68 0.19 15.12
N GLY A 26 -21.41 0.58 14.97
CA GLY A 26 -20.98 1.98 15.03
C GLY A 26 -21.30 2.82 13.79
N ASN A 27 -21.63 2.18 12.66
CA ASN A 27 -21.91 2.80 11.37
C ASN A 27 -23.38 2.72 10.94
N ARG A 28 -24.12 1.76 11.49
CA ARG A 28 -25.53 1.54 11.17
C ARG A 28 -26.36 2.79 11.44
N GLY A 29 -27.09 3.25 10.43
CA GLY A 29 -27.95 4.44 10.51
C GLY A 29 -27.21 5.77 10.45
N ARG A 30 -25.88 5.78 10.21
CA ARG A 30 -25.17 7.02 9.88
C ARG A 30 -25.63 7.57 8.54
N ASP A 31 -25.54 8.89 8.43
CA ASP A 31 -25.75 9.59 7.18
C ASP A 31 -24.83 9.02 6.06
N PRO A 32 -25.33 8.78 4.83
CA PRO A 32 -24.54 8.22 3.74
C PRO A 32 -23.34 9.07 3.31
N GLU A 33 -23.41 10.40 3.46
CA GLU A 33 -22.27 11.29 3.21
C GLU A 33 -21.22 11.15 4.31
N ALA A 34 -21.65 11.08 5.58
CA ALA A 34 -20.75 10.81 6.71
C ALA A 34 -20.03 9.46 6.58
N LEU A 35 -20.71 8.41 6.09
CA LEU A 35 -20.08 7.12 5.80
C LEU A 35 -19.01 7.26 4.72
N LEU A 36 -19.30 7.96 3.61
CA LEU A 36 -18.33 8.19 2.55
C LEU A 36 -17.10 8.97 3.04
N TRP A 37 -17.30 10.00 3.87
CA TRP A 37 -16.19 10.71 4.52
C TRP A 37 -15.36 9.75 5.39
N GLY A 38 -16.00 8.89 6.17
CA GLY A 38 -15.31 7.86 6.95
C GLY A 38 -14.50 6.88 6.10
N ARG A 39 -15.06 6.41 4.97
CA ARG A 39 -14.34 5.55 4.02
C ARG A 39 -13.11 6.23 3.44
N THR A 40 -13.28 7.49 3.03
CA THR A 40 -12.21 8.27 2.41
C THR A 40 -11.11 8.60 3.44
N ALA A 41 -11.50 8.91 4.68
CA ALA A 41 -10.56 9.15 5.77
C ALA A 41 -9.75 7.89 6.11
N LYS A 42 -10.38 6.71 6.13
CA LYS A 42 -9.68 5.44 6.41
C LYS A 42 -8.57 5.13 5.39
N VAL A 43 -8.72 5.54 4.13
CA VAL A 43 -7.62 5.43 3.12
C VAL A 43 -6.37 6.20 3.57
N SER A 44 -6.54 7.39 4.15
CA SER A 44 -5.41 8.18 4.65
C SER A 44 -4.81 7.58 5.92
N GLU A 45 -5.62 6.94 6.75
CA GLU A 45 -5.18 6.20 7.94
C GLU A 45 -4.29 5.01 7.55
N GLU A 46 -4.72 4.14 6.62
CA GLU A 46 -3.91 2.99 6.17
C GLU A 46 -2.61 3.47 5.50
N ALA A 47 -2.65 4.59 4.75
CA ALA A 47 -1.43 5.17 4.19
C ALA A 47 -0.44 5.62 5.28
N GLY A 48 -0.94 6.04 6.45
CA GLY A 48 -0.13 6.31 7.63
C GLY A 48 0.47 5.04 8.23
N GLU A 49 -0.27 3.93 8.23
CA GLU A 49 0.20 2.61 8.70
C GLU A 49 1.32 2.07 7.80
N VAL A 50 1.22 2.21 6.47
CA VAL A 50 2.32 1.94 5.53
C VAL A 50 3.59 2.70 5.92
N ILE A 51 3.48 4.00 6.23
CA ILE A 51 4.62 4.82 6.63
C ILE A 51 5.21 4.33 7.96
N ALA A 52 4.35 3.98 8.92
CA ALA A 52 4.77 3.47 10.21
C ALA A 52 5.54 2.15 10.07
N ALA A 53 4.99 1.21 9.30
CA ALA A 53 5.62 -0.07 8.99
C ALA A 53 6.97 0.15 8.27
N LEU A 54 7.03 1.05 7.30
CA LEU A 54 8.27 1.34 6.56
C LEU A 54 9.34 1.95 7.46
N VAL A 55 8.97 2.87 8.35
CA VAL A 55 9.88 3.44 9.36
C VAL A 55 10.39 2.34 10.30
N GLY A 56 9.53 1.41 10.68
CA GLY A 56 9.90 0.26 11.52
C GLY A 56 10.81 -0.73 10.81
N ALA A 57 10.57 -1.01 9.53
CA ALA A 57 11.33 -1.96 8.72
C ALA A 57 12.72 -1.44 8.35
N LEU A 58 12.84 -0.14 8.07
CA LEU A 58 14.12 0.50 7.74
C LEU A 58 14.89 1.00 8.97
N GLY A 59 14.29 0.94 10.16
CA GLY A 59 14.91 1.40 11.40
C GLY A 59 15.14 2.91 11.45
N HIS A 60 14.34 3.71 10.73
CA HIS A 60 14.49 5.16 10.64
C HIS A 60 14.32 5.89 11.98
N ASN A 61 13.67 5.25 12.97
CA ASN A 61 13.59 5.78 14.33
C ASN A 61 14.72 5.19 15.21
N PRO A 62 15.82 5.94 15.45
CA PRO A 62 16.99 5.41 16.17
C PRO A 62 16.69 5.02 17.62
N ARG A 63 15.59 5.52 18.22
CA ARG A 63 15.16 5.13 19.57
C ARG A 63 14.48 3.76 19.63
N LYS A 64 13.99 3.26 18.50
CA LYS A 64 13.27 1.98 18.41
C LYS A 64 14.04 0.93 17.60
N GLY A 65 15.01 1.34 16.78
CA GLY A 65 15.70 0.43 15.87
C GLY A 65 14.75 -0.20 14.85
N VAL A 66 15.18 -1.33 14.26
CA VAL A 66 14.33 -2.14 13.38
C VAL A 66 13.36 -2.96 14.22
N HIS A 67 12.07 -2.80 13.99
CA HIS A 67 11.00 -3.46 14.75
C HIS A 67 9.82 -3.90 13.87
N ASP A 68 10.01 -3.84 12.56
CA ASP A 68 9.02 -4.25 11.58
C ASP A 68 9.71 -4.89 10.37
N THR A 69 8.96 -5.41 9.40
CA THR A 69 9.50 -6.08 8.21
C THR A 69 8.95 -5.49 6.91
N LEU A 70 9.65 -5.71 5.80
CA LEU A 70 9.18 -5.26 4.49
C LEU A 70 7.94 -6.03 4.04
N GLU A 71 7.75 -7.27 4.50
CA GLU A 71 6.52 -8.04 4.29
C GLU A 71 5.32 -7.38 4.98
N HIS A 72 5.52 -6.76 6.15
CA HIS A 72 4.45 -5.98 6.78
C HIS A 72 4.15 -4.70 6.00
N VAL A 73 5.16 -4.04 5.42
CA VAL A 73 4.93 -2.91 4.50
C VAL A 73 4.08 -3.32 3.29
N GLU A 74 4.36 -4.49 2.71
CA GLU A 74 3.54 -5.06 1.63
C GLU A 74 2.09 -5.28 2.08
N TYR A 75 1.90 -5.87 3.26
CA TYR A 75 0.58 -6.08 3.84
C TYR A 75 -0.20 -4.76 3.99
N GLU A 76 0.44 -3.72 4.54
CA GLU A 76 -0.20 -2.40 4.69
C GLU A 76 -0.54 -1.73 3.35
N LEU A 77 0.28 -1.92 2.30
CA LEU A 77 -0.03 -1.44 0.95
C LEU A 77 -1.25 -2.15 0.35
N LEU A 78 -1.44 -3.44 0.67
CA LEU A 78 -2.62 -4.19 0.28
C LEU A 78 -3.86 -3.71 1.07
N ASP A 79 -3.72 -3.35 2.35
CA ASP A 79 -4.80 -2.79 3.15
C ASP A 79 -5.25 -1.41 2.65
N VAL A 80 -4.33 -0.54 2.21
CA VAL A 80 -4.68 0.70 1.50
C VAL A 80 -5.51 0.39 0.26
N SER A 81 -5.07 -0.58 -0.55
CA SER A 81 -5.74 -0.96 -1.80
C SER A 81 -7.14 -1.51 -1.54
N MET A 82 -7.29 -2.39 -0.55
CA MET A 82 -8.55 -2.98 -0.13
C MET A 82 -9.51 -1.92 0.42
N THR A 83 -9.01 -1.00 1.24
CA THR A 83 -9.79 0.11 1.81
C THR A 83 -10.31 1.04 0.72
N ALA A 84 -9.48 1.37 -0.28
CA ALA A 84 -9.88 2.16 -1.42
C ALA A 84 -10.96 1.46 -2.27
N LEU A 85 -10.84 0.15 -2.52
CA LEU A 85 -11.85 -0.62 -3.25
C LEU A 85 -13.18 -0.70 -2.48
N CYS A 86 -13.15 -0.84 -1.15
CA CYS A 86 -14.36 -0.74 -0.33
C CYS A 86 -15.03 0.64 -0.42
N ALA A 87 -14.24 1.72 -0.45
CA ALA A 87 -14.78 3.07 -0.65
C ALA A 87 -15.47 3.21 -2.03
N VAL A 88 -14.88 2.64 -3.07
CA VAL A 88 -15.52 2.57 -4.40
C VAL A 88 -16.81 1.75 -4.35
N ALA A 89 -16.82 0.58 -3.72
CA ALA A 89 -18.01 -0.26 -3.57
C ALA A 89 -19.17 0.50 -2.88
N HIS A 90 -18.85 1.29 -1.85
CA HIS A 90 -19.81 2.15 -1.18
C HIS A 90 -20.40 3.24 -2.10
N LEU A 91 -19.59 3.88 -2.96
CA LEU A 91 -20.07 4.87 -3.93
C LEU A 91 -21.10 4.30 -4.91
N TYR A 92 -20.94 3.05 -5.35
CA TYR A 92 -21.91 2.37 -6.22
C TYR A 92 -23.14 1.92 -5.45
N THR A 93 -22.96 1.40 -4.24
CA THR A 93 -24.08 1.01 -3.37
C THR A 93 -25.01 2.20 -3.11
N ARG A 94 -24.46 3.41 -2.93
CA ARG A 94 -25.25 4.65 -2.79
C ARG A 94 -26.10 4.98 -4.02
N LYS A 95 -25.73 4.49 -5.21
CA LYS A 95 -26.50 4.64 -6.45
C LYS A 95 -27.49 3.50 -6.68
N GLY A 96 -27.52 2.50 -5.79
CA GLY A 96 -28.30 1.28 -5.98
C GLY A 96 -27.70 0.33 -7.01
N GLU A 97 -26.39 0.43 -7.27
CA GLU A 97 -25.68 -0.38 -8.27
C GLU A 97 -24.73 -1.38 -7.61
N THR A 98 -24.50 -2.51 -8.27
CA THR A 98 -23.45 -3.48 -7.89
C THR A 98 -22.28 -3.35 -8.87
N PRO A 99 -21.09 -2.90 -8.43
CA PRO A 99 -19.96 -2.71 -9.31
C PRO A 99 -19.22 -4.01 -9.61
N ASP A 100 -18.60 -4.08 -10.78
CA ASP A 100 -17.46 -4.96 -11.05
C ASP A 100 -16.17 -4.20 -10.74
N LEU A 101 -15.73 -4.26 -9.48
CA LEU A 101 -14.59 -3.53 -8.95
C LEU A 101 -13.28 -3.92 -9.65
N LEU A 102 -13.12 -5.19 -9.99
CA LEU A 102 -11.91 -5.68 -10.65
C LEU A 102 -11.86 -5.22 -12.11
N ALA A 103 -12.99 -5.16 -12.81
CA ALA A 103 -13.04 -4.53 -14.14
C ALA A 103 -12.79 -3.02 -14.07
N LEU A 104 -13.32 -2.31 -13.06
CA LEU A 104 -13.04 -0.89 -12.84
C LEU A 104 -11.55 -0.63 -12.61
N LEU A 105 -10.92 -1.40 -11.73
CA LEU A 105 -9.49 -1.31 -11.45
C LEU A 105 -8.67 -1.66 -12.69
N SER A 106 -9.00 -2.76 -13.38
CA SER A 106 -8.32 -3.18 -14.61
C SER A 106 -8.34 -2.10 -15.68
N ARG A 107 -9.49 -1.43 -15.86
CA ARG A 107 -9.61 -0.29 -16.77
C ARG A 107 -8.74 0.89 -16.33
N HIS A 108 -8.73 1.22 -15.04
CA HIS A 108 -7.90 2.30 -14.52
C HIS A 108 -6.40 2.02 -14.71
N VAL A 109 -5.95 0.79 -14.43
CA VAL A 109 -4.57 0.35 -14.66
C VAL A 109 -4.17 0.52 -16.13
N ARG A 110 -5.02 0.12 -17.08
CA ARG A 110 -4.75 0.32 -18.52
C ARG A 110 -4.58 1.79 -18.87
N THR A 111 -5.48 2.65 -18.40
CA THR A 111 -5.37 4.11 -18.60
C THR A 111 -4.07 4.68 -18.05
N VAL A 112 -3.64 4.25 -16.86
CA VAL A 112 -2.38 4.72 -16.25
C VAL A 112 -1.18 4.19 -17.04
N ALA A 113 -1.18 2.93 -17.45
CA ALA A 113 -0.12 2.32 -18.25
C ALA A 113 0.04 3.04 -19.60
N GLU A 114 -1.06 3.31 -20.31
CA GLU A 114 -1.07 4.07 -21.56
C GLU A 114 -0.47 5.48 -21.36
N ARG A 115 -0.86 6.18 -20.29
CA ARG A 115 -0.31 7.50 -19.96
C ARG A 115 1.18 7.47 -19.62
N ALA A 116 1.64 6.38 -19.01
CA ALA A 116 3.05 6.16 -18.70
C ALA A 116 3.88 5.67 -19.91
N GLY A 117 3.24 5.40 -21.05
CA GLY A 117 3.90 4.82 -22.23
C GLY A 117 4.29 3.35 -22.06
N VAL A 118 3.68 2.63 -21.10
CA VAL A 118 3.93 1.21 -20.84
C VAL A 118 3.05 0.39 -21.80
N THR A 119 3.67 -0.16 -22.84
CA THR A 119 2.97 -0.83 -23.95
C THR A 119 2.73 -2.34 -23.75
N GLY A 120 3.19 -2.90 -22.63
CA GLY A 120 3.05 -4.31 -22.31
C GLY A 120 3.75 -4.67 -21.00
N PRO A 121 3.58 -5.89 -20.49
CA PRO A 121 4.38 -6.38 -19.38
C PRO A 121 5.88 -6.31 -19.74
N PRO A 122 6.77 -6.11 -18.75
CA PRO A 122 8.20 -6.15 -19.01
C PRO A 122 8.58 -7.47 -19.70
N ASP A 123 9.49 -7.39 -20.66
CA ASP A 123 10.00 -8.56 -21.37
C ASP A 123 10.64 -9.52 -20.34
N GLU A 124 10.11 -10.74 -20.21
CA GLU A 124 10.56 -11.72 -19.20
C GLU A 124 12.07 -12.03 -19.34
N ALA A 125 12.63 -11.87 -20.55
CA ALA A 125 14.05 -12.03 -20.82
C ALA A 125 14.93 -10.94 -20.17
N ALA A 126 14.41 -9.73 -19.93
CA ALA A 126 15.15 -8.61 -19.35
C ALA A 126 15.28 -8.70 -17.82
N VAL A 127 14.31 -9.30 -17.14
CA VAL A 127 14.27 -9.41 -15.66
C VAL A 127 15.31 -10.41 -15.14
N ASN A 128 15.59 -11.48 -15.89
CA ASN A 128 16.55 -12.52 -15.51
C ASN A 128 18.03 -12.19 -15.86
N GLY A 129 18.28 -11.05 -16.52
CA GLY A 129 19.61 -10.69 -17.04
C GLY A 129 20.49 -9.85 -16.10
N SER A 130 19.96 -9.29 -15.01
CA SER A 130 20.74 -8.52 -14.05
C SER A 130 21.23 -9.41 -12.92
N ALA A 131 22.24 -10.23 -13.19
CA ALA A 131 23.01 -10.92 -12.17
C ALA A 131 23.49 -9.90 -11.12
N HIS A 132 23.06 -10.10 -9.87
CA HIS A 132 23.57 -9.40 -8.69
C HIS A 132 25.11 -9.52 -8.70
N PRO A 133 25.88 -8.42 -8.71
CA PRO A 133 27.32 -8.55 -8.57
C PRO A 133 27.62 -9.19 -7.21
N PRO A 134 28.64 -10.07 -7.11
CA PRO A 134 28.93 -10.74 -5.86
C PRO A 134 29.29 -9.70 -4.80
N ARG A 135 28.60 -9.74 -3.65
CA ARG A 135 28.97 -8.94 -2.48
C ARG A 135 30.35 -9.37 -2.02
N THR A 136 31.38 -8.60 -2.35
CA THR A 136 32.72 -8.75 -1.77
C THR A 136 32.64 -8.40 -0.28
N HIS A 137 32.60 -9.41 0.59
CA HIS A 137 32.94 -9.25 2.00
C HIS A 137 34.44 -8.98 2.10
N GLY A 138 34.83 -7.78 2.53
CA GLY A 138 36.23 -7.48 2.85
C GLY A 138 36.68 -6.09 2.40
N GLY A 139 36.18 -5.04 3.06
CA GLY A 139 36.71 -3.68 2.91
C GLY A 139 36.76 -3.03 4.28
N LYS A 140 37.97 -2.93 4.85
CA LYS A 140 38.25 -2.21 6.09
C LYS A 140 37.78 -0.75 5.93
N LEU A 141 36.98 -0.24 6.88
CA LEU A 141 36.66 1.19 6.96
C LEU A 141 37.97 1.99 7.03
N PRO A 142 38.16 3.04 6.20
CA PRO A 142 39.30 3.92 6.35
C PRO A 142 39.22 4.66 7.68
N SER A 143 40.34 4.66 8.41
CA SER A 143 40.50 5.09 9.79
C SER A 143 40.68 6.60 9.97
N ASP A 144 40.05 7.43 9.15
CA ASP A 144 40.51 8.81 8.99
C ASP A 144 39.32 9.80 9.02
N LEU A 145 38.58 9.78 10.14
CA LEU A 145 37.77 10.91 10.60
C LEU A 145 38.04 11.14 12.09
N ARG A 146 39.27 11.56 12.38
CA ARG A 146 39.55 12.41 13.54
C ARG A 146 39.74 13.83 13.00
N SER A 147 38.75 14.68 13.23
CA SER A 147 38.95 16.11 13.24
C SER A 147 38.18 16.68 14.42
N ASP A 148 38.92 16.87 15.50
CA ASP A 148 38.84 17.98 16.45
C ASP A 148 37.50 18.70 16.53
N ASN A 149 36.73 18.38 17.58
CA ASN A 149 35.89 19.39 18.19
C ASN A 149 35.92 19.23 19.70
N ASP A 150 37.06 19.59 20.27
CA ASP A 150 37.24 19.75 21.71
C ASP A 150 37.91 21.11 21.94
N GLN A 151 37.11 22.19 21.94
CA GLN A 151 37.37 23.44 22.66
C GLN A 151 36.14 24.38 22.65
N MET A 152 35.58 24.55 23.86
CA MET A 152 34.55 25.49 24.29
C MET A 152 34.96 26.98 24.13
N PRO A 153 34.04 27.96 24.33
CA PRO A 153 33.86 28.48 25.69
C PRO A 153 32.41 28.78 26.09
N ALA A 154 32.19 28.68 27.40
CA ALA A 154 30.99 29.04 28.14
C ALA A 154 30.57 30.51 27.96
N ARG A 155 29.25 30.74 27.90
CA ARG A 155 28.53 31.89 28.50
C ARG A 155 27.12 31.46 28.89
#